data_AF-A0AA35IYN4-F1
#
_entry.id   AF-A0AA35IYN4-F1
#
_cell.length_a   1.000
_cell.length_b   1.000
_cell.length_c   1.000
_cell.angle_alpha   90.00
_cell.angle_beta   90.00
_cell.angle_gamma   90.00
#
_symmetry.space_group_name_H-M   'P 1'
#
loop_
_entity.id
_entity.type
_entity.pdbx_description
1 polymer ?
#
loop_
_entity_poly.entity_id
_entity_poly.type
_entity_poly.pdbx_seq_one_letter_code
_entity_poly.pdbx_strand_id
1 'polypeptide(L)'
;MVNWQTLFMVSLRRQGSSSRYKYKFNMENITHRAFPRCKQAFKEKNLAYEYCDLGGTLYNVSLIELQRLLLRDINAPHDHVFKIVRTDLGEKPPKNRIQHWEQIAPIFDHPLSLYEATLNRMDKDFKPSFEWQQLIRIRSKDDKLKLQRVIWPKSVFSNFCRGIGVKKSTYDRLSKENDGEAPVFINPANAKPLPLFQITDDTVVGEFDGIGIFPYFVDTHKALFVTEVDKLKTKIVSPLCNLNEQKRTDKANAGRLLENEMGKPFYLDSKSGTSRVVDGNITTLKRLLERSISHKTLWSKQTNKDRTCPGDILRATVLSNDFSITQLRAEFCKNFILYNIFTILQRNKKSIRAFSSDSNISSFHFDWKVWDSCIWKQYQGTESMPLPTDQASLVSYKTKYDSFLQDLQTYSTLVISEMKWNQSSIFQNDELSLSRFEHIALVLQTILTKSRMIKTFQPNLYKFMQDDLRPVTLMESANFVDSINKTIVPGFASEQSLQSASALMKLANKMLYFEQKVYAEEFRVNRPIKLRPLTLSENYKIVILDKQNSIPEIFKSLLKFMTQIKTYFVRDLTEVELHGHMHCIDKKMLDNSTFMYLYELKYNEAIRAAPPQNEKIVDNIIGLLSNNEEH
;
A
#
# COMPACT_ATOMS: atom_id res chain seq x y z
N MET A 1 3.81 -17.11 -9.76
CA MET A 1 3.55 -16.34 -8.53
C MET A 1 4.87 -16.06 -7.84
N VAL A 2 5.16 -14.81 -7.47
CA VAL A 2 6.45 -14.39 -6.90
C VAL A 2 6.59 -14.95 -5.48
N ASN A 3 7.68 -15.66 -5.20
CA ASN A 3 7.95 -16.14 -3.84
C ASN A 3 8.65 -15.04 -3.03
N TRP A 4 7.86 -14.20 -2.35
CA TRP A 4 8.37 -13.10 -1.52
C TRP A 4 9.30 -13.55 -0.38
N GLN A 5 9.12 -14.77 0.13
CA GLN A 5 10.00 -15.32 1.16
C GLN A 5 11.39 -15.61 0.61
N THR A 6 11.48 -16.06 -0.65
CA THR A 6 12.76 -16.26 -1.35
C THR A 6 13.51 -14.94 -1.48
N LEU A 7 12.84 -13.89 -1.98
CA LEU A 7 13.45 -12.57 -2.12
C LEU A 7 13.82 -11.98 -0.76
N PHE A 8 12.99 -12.17 0.26
CA PHE A 8 13.30 -11.77 1.62
C PHE A 8 14.60 -12.41 2.15
N MET A 9 14.79 -13.71 1.99
CA MET A 9 16.01 -14.39 2.47
C MET A 9 17.24 -13.90 1.71
N VAL A 10 17.11 -13.70 0.40
CA VAL A 10 18.15 -13.09 -0.45
C VAL A 10 18.54 -11.70 0.07
N SER A 11 17.56 -10.84 0.39
CA SER A 11 17.82 -9.51 0.98
C SER A 11 18.40 -9.61 2.39
N LEU A 12 17.94 -10.56 3.20
CA LEU A 12 18.39 -10.74 4.59
C LEU A 12 19.88 -11.10 4.65
N ARG A 13 20.38 -11.96 3.75
CA ARG A 13 21.82 -12.27 3.65
C ARG A 13 22.69 -11.07 3.25
N ARG A 14 22.09 -10.09 2.58
CA ARG A 14 22.77 -8.87 2.09
C ARG A 14 22.58 -7.67 3.01
N GLN A 15 21.86 -7.84 4.13
CA GLN A 15 21.63 -6.78 5.12
C GLN A 15 22.95 -6.28 5.71
N GLY A 16 23.01 -4.99 6.03
CA GLY A 16 24.16 -4.40 6.71
C GLY A 16 24.46 -5.06 8.06
N SER A 17 25.75 -5.31 8.34
CA SER A 17 26.21 -5.95 9.58
C SER A 17 25.97 -5.08 10.82
N SER A 18 26.16 -3.76 10.69
CA SER A 18 25.96 -2.78 11.78
C SER A 18 24.48 -2.65 12.16
N SER A 19 24.21 -2.55 13.47
CA SER A 19 22.86 -2.45 14.03
C SER A 19 22.05 -1.28 13.46
N ARG A 20 22.69 -0.13 13.20
CA ARG A 20 22.04 1.07 12.64
C ARG A 20 21.41 0.87 11.26
N TYR A 21 21.83 -0.16 10.52
CA TYR A 21 21.30 -0.50 9.20
C TYR A 21 20.36 -1.72 9.24
N LYS A 22 20.06 -2.25 10.43
CA LYS A 22 19.16 -3.39 10.57
C LYS A 22 17.72 -2.91 10.66
N TYR A 23 16.84 -3.58 9.92
CA TYR A 23 15.40 -3.29 9.89
C TYR A 23 14.78 -3.18 11.29
N LYS A 24 14.95 -4.22 12.12
CA LYS A 24 14.39 -4.29 13.48
C LYS A 24 14.90 -3.20 14.42
N PHE A 25 16.06 -2.62 14.14
CA PHE A 25 16.59 -1.51 14.94
C PHE A 25 15.88 -0.20 14.64
N ASN A 26 15.53 0.03 13.36
CA ASN A 26 14.89 1.26 12.91
C ASN A 26 13.36 1.17 12.88
N MET A 27 12.79 -0.03 13.02
CA MET A 27 11.36 -0.24 12.85
C MET A 27 10.51 0.56 13.86
N GLU A 28 10.95 0.68 15.10
CA GLU A 28 10.24 1.50 16.11
C GLU A 28 10.15 2.96 15.66
N ASN A 29 11.27 3.52 15.16
CA ASN A 29 11.29 4.88 14.62
C ASN A 29 10.37 5.02 13.40
N ILE A 30 10.36 4.04 12.49
CA ILE A 30 9.50 4.04 11.30
C ILE A 30 8.02 3.96 11.71
N THR A 31 7.63 3.04 12.59
CA THR A 31 6.23 2.87 13.06
C THR A 31 5.71 4.15 13.73
N HIS A 32 6.54 4.80 14.54
CA HIS A 32 6.11 6.00 15.28
C HIS A 32 6.21 7.31 14.48
N ARG A 33 6.64 7.29 13.20
CA ARG A 33 6.68 8.50 12.35
C ARG A 33 5.31 9.16 12.14
N ALA A 34 4.22 8.41 12.21
CA ALA A 34 2.87 8.95 12.08
C ALA A 34 2.52 9.97 13.19
N PHE A 35 3.04 9.79 14.42
CA PHE A 35 2.59 10.61 15.56
C PHE A 35 3.10 12.06 15.54
N PRO A 36 4.39 12.34 15.28
CA PRO A 36 4.86 13.70 15.10
C PRO A 36 4.11 14.43 13.98
N ARG A 37 3.83 13.73 12.86
CA ARG A 37 3.06 14.26 11.74
C ARG A 37 1.65 14.66 12.15
N CYS A 38 0.93 13.77 12.82
CA CYS A 38 -0.40 14.09 13.35
C CYS A 38 -0.34 15.29 14.29
N LYS A 39 0.58 15.29 15.27
CA LYS A 39 0.75 16.40 16.21
C LYS A 39 1.06 17.73 15.53
N GLN A 40 1.83 17.72 14.44
CA GLN A 40 2.18 18.92 13.70
C GLN A 40 1.00 19.44 12.88
N ALA A 41 0.30 18.58 12.17
CA ALA A 41 -0.89 18.95 11.40
C ALA A 41 -1.94 19.64 12.29
N PHE A 42 -2.22 19.09 13.48
CA PHE A 42 -3.18 19.69 14.43
C PHE A 42 -2.78 21.04 15.04
N LYS A 43 -1.58 21.56 14.75
CA LYS A 43 -1.18 22.92 15.15
C LYS A 43 -1.53 23.98 14.10
N GLU A 44 -1.88 23.58 12.89
CA GLU A 44 -2.23 24.50 11.80
C GLU A 44 -3.64 25.07 12.01
N LYS A 45 -3.80 26.39 11.79
CA LYS A 45 -5.06 27.11 12.10
C LYS A 45 -6.19 26.84 11.10
N ASN A 46 -5.86 26.47 9.85
CA ASN A 46 -6.80 26.31 8.75
C ASN A 46 -6.65 24.91 8.12
N LEU A 47 -7.08 23.88 8.85
CA LEU A 47 -7.03 22.50 8.34
C LEU A 47 -8.20 22.21 7.41
N ALA A 48 -7.90 21.68 6.23
CA ALA A 48 -8.90 21.08 5.37
C ALA A 48 -9.24 19.67 5.92
N TYR A 49 -10.52 19.40 6.13
CA TYR A 49 -10.97 18.14 6.73
C TYR A 49 -11.67 17.25 5.71
N GLU A 50 -11.25 15.99 5.65
CA GLU A 50 -12.02 14.94 5.01
C GLU A 50 -12.78 14.15 6.08
N TYR A 51 -14.11 14.12 5.97
CA TYR A 51 -14.97 13.53 7.00
C TYR A 51 -15.33 12.09 6.67
N CYS A 52 -15.07 11.21 7.63
CA CYS A 52 -15.30 9.78 7.47
C CYS A 52 -16.27 9.27 8.53
N ASP A 53 -17.45 8.85 8.05
CA ASP A 53 -18.51 8.26 8.85
C ASP A 53 -18.24 6.76 9.07
N LEU A 54 -17.94 6.40 10.32
CA LEU A 54 -17.77 5.02 10.76
C LEU A 54 -18.76 4.81 11.90
N GLY A 55 -19.85 4.08 11.64
CA GLY A 55 -20.97 3.84 12.56
C GLY A 55 -20.66 2.96 13.79
N GLY A 56 -19.46 3.08 14.36
CA GLY A 56 -18.91 2.26 15.43
C GLY A 56 -17.39 2.18 15.34
N THR A 57 -16.72 1.99 16.47
CA THR A 57 -15.27 2.18 16.68
C THR A 57 -14.34 1.66 15.55
N LEU A 58 -13.40 2.50 15.10
CA LEU A 58 -12.42 2.20 14.04
C LEU A 58 -11.60 0.92 14.31
N TYR A 59 -11.37 0.56 15.58
CA TYR A 59 -10.69 -0.69 15.94
C TYR A 59 -11.46 -1.96 15.54
N ASN A 60 -12.80 -1.91 15.53
CA ASN A 60 -13.67 -3.05 15.20
C ASN A 60 -14.23 -2.99 13.77
N VAL A 61 -13.83 -2.00 12.98
CA VAL A 61 -14.28 -1.82 11.59
C VAL A 61 -14.03 -3.09 10.77
N SER A 62 -14.93 -3.39 9.83
CA SER A 62 -14.68 -4.46 8.87
C SER A 62 -13.48 -4.11 7.98
N LEU A 63 -12.69 -5.11 7.58
CA LEU A 63 -11.53 -4.86 6.71
C LEU A 63 -11.93 -4.30 5.34
N ILE A 64 -13.15 -4.57 4.89
CA ILE A 64 -13.70 -4.03 3.64
C ILE A 64 -14.00 -2.54 3.78
N GLU A 65 -14.63 -2.12 4.88
CA GLU A 65 -14.85 -0.70 5.16
C GLU A 65 -13.53 0.04 5.37
N LEU A 66 -12.57 -0.59 6.06
CA LEU A 66 -11.22 -0.03 6.19
C LEU A 66 -10.55 0.12 4.82
N GLN A 67 -10.66 -0.87 3.92
CA GLN A 67 -10.11 -0.76 2.57
C GLN A 67 -10.72 0.41 1.79
N ARG A 68 -12.04 0.62 1.88
CA ARG A 68 -12.70 1.79 1.27
C ARG A 68 -12.21 3.10 1.86
N LEU A 69 -12.02 3.14 3.17
CA LEU A 69 -11.48 4.31 3.85
C LEU A 69 -10.02 4.59 3.46
N LEU A 70 -9.20 3.55 3.30
CA LEU A 70 -7.82 3.70 2.82
C LEU A 70 -7.78 4.10 1.34
N LEU A 71 -8.75 3.69 0.51
CA LEU A 71 -8.89 4.19 -0.86
C LEU A 71 -9.19 5.69 -0.89
N ARG A 72 -10.02 6.18 0.04
CA ARG A 72 -10.22 7.64 0.21
C ARG A 72 -8.93 8.32 0.64
N ASP A 73 -8.23 7.77 1.62
CA ASP A 73 -6.91 8.26 2.06
C ASP A 73 -5.86 8.30 0.93
N ILE A 74 -5.92 7.41 -0.06
CA ILE A 74 -5.03 7.45 -1.24
C ILE A 74 -5.36 8.63 -2.17
N ASN A 75 -6.64 8.98 -2.29
CA ASN A 75 -7.12 10.01 -3.21
C ASN A 75 -7.28 11.39 -2.56
N ALA A 76 -7.09 11.47 -1.24
CA ALA A 76 -7.15 12.72 -0.50
C ALA A 76 -6.00 13.67 -0.90
N PRO A 77 -6.26 14.98 -1.01
CA PRO A 77 -5.20 15.96 -1.22
C PRO A 77 -4.26 16.04 -0.01
N HIS A 78 -2.98 16.33 -0.27
CA HIS A 78 -1.88 16.18 0.70
C HIS A 78 -2.05 16.98 2.02
N ASP A 79 -2.78 18.08 1.98
CA ASP A 79 -3.04 18.99 3.10
C ASP A 79 -4.27 18.60 3.94
N HIS A 80 -4.97 17.53 3.58
CA HIS A 80 -6.15 17.10 4.31
C HIS A 80 -5.84 16.32 5.58
N VAL A 81 -6.75 16.47 6.54
CA VAL A 81 -6.82 15.70 7.78
C VAL A 81 -8.11 14.91 7.83
N PHE A 82 -8.01 13.63 8.12
CA PHE A 82 -9.16 12.75 8.23
C PHE A 82 -9.84 12.92 9.58
N LYS A 83 -11.05 13.45 9.59
CA LYS A 83 -11.87 13.61 10.78
C LYS A 83 -12.89 12.48 10.88
N ILE A 84 -12.72 11.64 11.89
CA ILE A 84 -13.62 10.51 12.13
C ILE A 84 -14.88 11.01 12.81
N VAL A 85 -16.01 10.71 12.17
CA VAL A 85 -17.34 11.10 12.59
C VAL A 85 -18.04 9.90 13.22
N ARG A 86 -18.49 10.06 14.47
CA ARG A 86 -19.29 9.05 15.17
C ARG A 86 -20.76 9.39 15.05
N THR A 87 -21.44 8.64 14.20
CA THR A 87 -22.88 8.72 13.96
C THR A 87 -23.71 7.88 14.92
N ASP A 88 -23.07 6.97 15.66
CA ASP A 88 -23.66 6.04 16.63
C ASP A 88 -23.73 6.61 18.06
N LEU A 89 -22.92 7.62 18.38
CA LEU A 89 -22.91 8.26 19.69
C LEU A 89 -24.01 9.34 19.78
N GLY A 90 -24.95 9.17 20.71
CA GLY A 90 -25.91 10.22 21.08
C GLY A 90 -25.24 11.43 21.75
N GLU A 91 -26.03 12.44 22.16
CA GLU A 91 -25.58 13.75 22.66
C GLU A 91 -24.59 13.76 23.84
N LYS A 92 -24.44 12.64 24.56
CA LYS A 92 -23.51 12.58 25.68
C LYS A 92 -22.08 12.50 25.14
N PRO A 93 -21.14 13.32 25.65
CA PRO A 93 -19.74 13.20 25.29
C PRO A 93 -19.09 12.13 26.17
N PRO A 94 -18.84 10.90 25.70
CA PRO A 94 -17.79 10.13 26.33
C PRO A 94 -16.46 10.87 26.13
N LYS A 95 -15.41 10.44 26.84
CA LYS A 95 -14.04 10.77 26.44
C LYS A 95 -13.85 10.24 25.01
N ASN A 96 -14.12 11.08 24.01
CA ASN A 96 -14.12 10.74 22.57
C ASN A 96 -12.69 10.57 22.03
N ARG A 97 -11.89 9.74 22.69
CA ARG A 97 -10.57 9.34 22.18
C ARG A 97 -10.74 8.07 21.37
N ILE A 98 -10.09 8.04 20.22
CA ILE A 98 -9.99 6.82 19.42
C ILE A 98 -9.25 5.77 20.23
N GLN A 99 -9.90 4.65 20.49
CA GLN A 99 -9.27 3.51 21.15
C GLN A 99 -8.18 2.92 20.26
N HIS A 100 -7.09 2.44 20.87
CA HIS A 100 -5.95 1.85 20.15
C HIS A 100 -5.32 2.79 19.11
N TRP A 101 -5.40 4.11 19.34
CA TRP A 101 -4.87 5.13 18.45
C TRP A 101 -3.46 4.85 17.94
N GLU A 102 -2.59 4.42 18.85
CA GLU A 102 -1.18 4.14 18.55
C GLU A 102 -1.00 2.98 17.55
N GLN A 103 -1.98 2.10 17.42
CA GLN A 103 -1.94 0.99 16.46
C GLN A 103 -2.63 1.35 15.15
N ILE A 104 -3.60 2.26 15.19
CA ILE A 104 -4.45 2.57 14.03
C ILE A 104 -3.90 3.74 13.21
N ALA A 105 -3.44 4.82 13.86
CA ALA A 105 -2.95 6.00 13.16
C ALA A 105 -1.82 5.71 12.15
N PRO A 106 -0.86 4.81 12.44
CA PRO A 106 0.18 4.45 11.48
C PRO A 106 -0.31 3.75 10.20
N ILE A 107 -1.56 3.29 10.13
CA ILE A 107 -2.12 2.66 8.92
C ILE A 107 -2.40 3.71 7.82
N PHE A 108 -2.54 4.99 8.19
CA PHE A 108 -2.98 6.07 7.30
C PHE A 108 -1.82 6.91 6.79
N ASP A 109 -1.91 7.38 5.54
CA ASP A 109 -0.96 8.36 5.02
C ASP A 109 -1.35 9.79 5.43
N HIS A 110 -2.63 10.11 5.54
CA HIS A 110 -3.03 11.40 6.07
C HIS A 110 -3.17 11.34 7.59
N PRO A 111 -2.96 12.48 8.30
CA PRO A 111 -3.26 12.56 9.72
C PRO A 111 -4.72 12.23 9.99
N LEU A 112 -4.96 11.30 10.91
CA LEU A 112 -6.28 11.09 11.48
C LEU A 112 -6.49 12.04 12.67
N SER A 113 -7.72 12.47 12.92
CA SER A 113 -8.08 13.24 14.12
C SER A 113 -7.98 12.39 15.39
N LEU A 114 -7.34 12.92 16.44
CA LEU A 114 -7.25 12.26 17.76
C LEU A 114 -8.63 12.10 18.45
N TYR A 115 -9.59 12.93 18.06
CA TYR A 115 -10.90 12.99 18.66
C TYR A 115 -11.98 12.62 17.66
N GLU A 116 -12.90 11.78 18.10
CA GLU A 116 -14.11 11.50 17.34
C GLU A 116 -15.09 12.68 17.51
N ALA A 117 -15.50 13.26 16.39
CA ALA A 117 -16.52 14.31 16.40
C ALA A 117 -17.91 13.69 16.37
N THR A 118 -18.79 14.11 17.27
CA THR A 118 -20.23 13.88 17.13
C THR A 118 -20.77 14.82 16.04
N LEU A 119 -21.79 14.38 15.31
CA LEU A 119 -22.38 15.21 14.25
C LEU A 119 -22.83 16.59 14.76
N ASN A 120 -23.35 16.66 15.99
CA ASN A 120 -23.84 17.91 16.60
C ASN A 120 -22.73 18.95 16.88
N ARG A 121 -21.45 18.55 16.89
CA ARG A 121 -20.30 19.44 17.12
C ARG A 121 -19.61 19.88 15.83
N MET A 122 -20.21 19.60 14.68
CA MET A 122 -19.65 19.99 13.39
C MET A 122 -20.07 21.42 13.05
N ASP A 123 -19.23 22.11 12.29
CA ASP A 123 -19.55 23.45 11.80
C ASP A 123 -20.86 23.45 11.03
N LYS A 124 -21.57 24.58 11.04
CA LYS A 124 -22.81 24.76 10.26
C LYS A 124 -22.61 24.51 8.76
N ASP A 125 -21.38 24.63 8.28
CA ASP A 125 -20.99 24.39 6.89
C ASP A 125 -20.72 22.91 6.57
N PHE A 126 -20.61 22.05 7.59
CA PHE A 126 -20.51 20.62 7.38
C PHE A 126 -21.89 20.02 7.11
N LYS A 127 -22.23 19.91 5.84
CA LYS A 127 -23.20 18.92 5.38
C LYS A 127 -22.46 17.58 5.44
N PRO A 128 -22.85 16.59 6.28
CA PRO A 128 -22.40 15.22 6.05
C PRO A 128 -22.64 14.87 4.59
N SER A 129 -21.99 13.83 4.07
CA SER A 129 -22.37 13.25 2.78
C SER A 129 -23.79 12.68 2.89
N PHE A 130 -24.77 13.60 2.89
CA PHE A 130 -26.18 13.38 2.72
C PHE A 130 -26.31 12.97 1.26
N GLU A 131 -26.03 11.69 1.04
CA GLU A 131 -26.13 11.02 -0.24
C GLU A 131 -27.35 10.13 -0.18
N TRP A 132 -28.12 10.10 -1.26
CA TRP A 132 -29.18 9.12 -1.45
C TRP A 132 -28.53 7.78 -1.71
N GLN A 133 -28.59 6.85 -0.76
CA GLN A 133 -27.83 5.59 -0.86
C GLN A 133 -28.73 4.36 -0.99
N GLN A 134 -30.00 4.49 -0.61
CA GLN A 134 -30.88 3.34 -0.49
C GLN A 134 -32.29 3.64 -0.97
N LEU A 135 -32.97 2.59 -1.38
CA LEU A 135 -34.41 2.57 -1.58
C LEU A 135 -35.02 1.93 -0.35
N ILE A 136 -36.09 2.51 0.18
CA ILE A 136 -36.82 1.92 1.31
C ILE A 136 -38.29 1.70 0.97
N ARG A 137 -38.88 0.73 1.66
CA ARG A 137 -40.33 0.52 1.70
C ARG A 137 -40.94 1.40 2.78
N ILE A 138 -41.95 2.17 2.43
CA ILE A 138 -42.70 3.02 3.35
C ILE A 138 -44.16 2.62 3.32
N ARG A 139 -44.79 2.60 4.48
CA ARG A 139 -46.20 2.21 4.66
C ARG A 139 -47.01 3.32 5.31
N SER A 140 -48.31 3.33 5.05
CA SER A 140 -49.28 4.13 5.79
C SER A 140 -49.42 3.63 7.23
N LYS A 141 -50.01 4.46 8.10
CA LYS A 141 -50.22 4.13 9.53
C LYS A 141 -51.04 2.85 9.73
N ASP A 142 -51.98 2.57 8.83
CA ASP A 142 -52.87 1.41 8.83
C ASP A 142 -52.37 0.23 7.97
N ASP A 143 -51.15 0.32 7.43
CA ASP A 143 -50.50 -0.67 6.55
C ASP A 143 -51.26 -0.99 5.24
N LYS A 144 -52.30 -0.22 4.88
CA LYS A 144 -53.07 -0.42 3.64
C LYS A 144 -52.34 0.04 2.39
N LEU A 145 -51.64 1.18 2.48
CA LEU A 145 -50.93 1.78 1.35
C LEU A 145 -49.43 1.64 1.54
N LYS A 146 -48.72 1.29 0.46
CA LYS A 146 -47.28 1.03 0.48
C LYS A 146 -46.60 1.63 -0.74
N LEU A 147 -45.46 2.28 -0.50
CA LEU A 147 -44.49 2.66 -1.52
C LEU A 147 -43.30 1.72 -1.38
N GLN A 148 -42.93 1.05 -2.46
CA GLN A 148 -41.94 -0.03 -2.43
C GLN A 148 -40.52 0.49 -2.66
N ARG A 149 -40.39 1.55 -3.46
CA ARG A 149 -39.10 2.12 -3.89
C ARG A 149 -39.09 3.62 -3.66
N VAL A 150 -38.86 4.03 -2.42
CA VAL A 150 -38.67 5.45 -2.08
C VAL A 150 -37.19 5.76 -1.93
N ILE A 151 -36.71 6.76 -2.67
CA ILE A 151 -35.33 7.28 -2.59
C ILE A 151 -35.07 7.81 -1.17
N TRP A 152 -34.01 7.32 -0.54
CA TRP A 152 -33.70 7.61 0.86
C TRP A 152 -32.19 7.72 1.12
N PRO A 153 -31.77 8.60 2.05
CA PRO A 153 -30.36 8.71 2.44
C PRO A 153 -29.95 7.57 3.37
N LYS A 154 -28.70 7.58 3.83
CA LYS A 154 -28.24 6.69 4.91
C LYS A 154 -29.21 6.66 6.09
N SER A 155 -29.41 5.49 6.67
CA SER A 155 -30.37 5.24 7.75
C SER A 155 -30.21 6.15 8.97
N VAL A 156 -28.98 6.61 9.25
CA VAL A 156 -28.68 7.57 10.32
C VAL A 156 -29.46 8.89 10.19
N PHE A 157 -29.77 9.33 8.96
CA PHE A 157 -30.44 10.61 8.72
C PHE A 157 -31.97 10.51 8.73
N SER A 158 -32.55 9.32 8.87
CA SER A 158 -34.00 9.12 8.67
C SER A 158 -34.88 10.00 9.55
N ASN A 159 -34.44 10.35 10.77
CA ASN A 159 -35.16 11.24 11.68
C ASN A 159 -35.34 12.67 11.13
N PHE A 160 -34.52 13.09 10.15
CA PHE A 160 -34.61 14.39 9.51
C PHE A 160 -35.67 14.45 8.39
N CYS A 161 -36.25 13.32 8.00
CA CYS A 161 -37.32 13.31 7.00
C CYS A 161 -38.56 14.01 7.54
N ARG A 162 -39.22 14.80 6.68
CA ARG A 162 -40.41 15.60 7.00
C ARG A 162 -41.62 15.33 6.12
N GLY A 163 -41.47 14.51 5.09
CA GLY A 163 -42.54 14.10 4.19
C GLY A 163 -42.02 13.24 3.05
N ILE A 164 -42.91 12.83 2.16
CA ILE A 164 -42.59 12.06 0.96
C ILE A 164 -43.01 12.88 -0.26
N GLY A 165 -42.09 13.10 -1.20
CA GLY A 165 -42.36 13.71 -2.49
C GLY A 165 -42.71 12.63 -3.52
N VAL A 166 -43.80 12.81 -4.25
CA VAL A 166 -44.20 11.91 -5.34
C VAL A 166 -44.66 12.70 -6.57
N LYS A 167 -44.53 12.08 -7.75
CA LYS A 167 -45.05 12.66 -9.00
C LYS A 167 -46.56 12.81 -8.94
N LYS A 168 -47.11 13.76 -9.73
CA LYS A 168 -48.55 14.03 -9.80
C LYS A 168 -49.39 12.77 -10.05
N SER A 169 -48.97 11.93 -11.00
CA SER A 169 -49.65 10.67 -11.31
C SER A 169 -49.76 9.73 -10.11
N THR A 170 -48.69 9.62 -9.32
CA THR A 170 -48.66 8.81 -8.09
C THR A 170 -49.51 9.46 -6.99
N TYR A 171 -49.46 10.78 -6.85
CA TYR A 171 -50.25 11.54 -5.88
C TYR A 171 -51.75 11.35 -6.12
N ASP A 172 -52.20 11.53 -7.37
CA ASP A 172 -53.60 11.41 -7.78
C ASP A 172 -54.11 9.97 -7.58
N ARG A 173 -53.28 8.97 -7.89
CA ARG A 173 -53.59 7.55 -7.66
C ARG A 173 -53.79 7.27 -6.17
N LEU A 174 -52.84 7.67 -5.33
CA LEU A 174 -52.88 7.42 -3.89
C LEU A 174 -54.02 8.16 -3.19
N SER A 175 -54.38 9.36 -3.67
CA SER A 175 -55.52 10.12 -3.14
C SER A 175 -56.85 9.45 -3.50
N LYS A 176 -56.99 8.91 -4.72
CA LYS A 176 -58.16 8.11 -5.11
C LYS A 176 -58.30 6.82 -4.31
N GLU A 177 -57.19 6.15 -4.01
CA GLU A 177 -57.16 4.95 -3.18
C GLU A 177 -57.45 5.25 -1.69
N ASN A 178 -57.47 6.53 -1.28
CA ASN A 178 -57.68 6.99 0.09
C ASN A 178 -58.83 8.00 0.19
N ASP A 179 -59.97 7.69 -0.44
CA ASP A 179 -61.23 8.45 -0.35
C ASP A 179 -61.13 9.96 -0.67
N GLY A 180 -60.18 10.33 -1.53
CA GLY A 180 -59.96 11.71 -1.97
C GLY A 180 -59.01 12.52 -1.07
N GLU A 181 -58.53 11.95 0.04
CA GLU A 181 -57.57 12.59 0.93
C GLU A 181 -56.13 12.11 0.70
N ALA A 182 -55.16 13.00 0.86
CA ALA A 182 -53.75 12.64 0.71
C ALA A 182 -53.30 11.72 1.86
N PRO A 183 -52.81 10.49 1.58
CA PRO A 183 -52.47 9.54 2.63
C PRO A 183 -51.23 9.99 3.40
N VAL A 184 -51.21 9.60 4.68
CA VAL A 184 -50.11 9.90 5.60
C VAL A 184 -49.28 8.64 5.83
N PHE A 185 -48.02 8.69 5.39
CA PHE A 185 -47.05 7.62 5.58
C PHE A 185 -46.37 7.73 6.96
N ILE A 186 -45.68 6.69 7.40
CA ILE A 186 -44.91 6.72 8.65
C ILE A 186 -43.42 6.57 8.39
N ASN A 187 -42.62 7.36 9.11
CA ASN A 187 -41.17 7.25 9.08
C ASN A 187 -40.73 5.92 9.72
N PRO A 188 -39.95 5.07 9.02
CA PRO A 188 -39.56 3.76 9.55
C PRO A 188 -38.68 3.85 10.80
N ALA A 189 -37.93 4.93 10.99
CA ALA A 189 -37.05 5.11 12.13
C ALA A 189 -37.83 5.37 13.43
N ASN A 190 -38.78 6.31 13.39
CA ASN A 190 -39.41 6.86 14.59
C ASN A 190 -40.95 6.82 14.59
N ALA A 191 -41.57 6.22 13.56
CA ALA A 191 -43.01 6.13 13.36
C ALA A 191 -43.76 7.49 13.29
N LYS A 192 -43.05 8.61 13.11
CA LYS A 192 -43.68 9.93 12.96
C LYS A 192 -44.41 10.02 11.61
N PRO A 193 -45.53 10.76 11.55
CA PRO A 193 -46.25 11.04 10.31
C PRO A 193 -45.37 11.73 9.27
N LEU A 194 -45.44 11.25 8.03
CA LEU A 194 -44.80 11.82 6.85
C LEU A 194 -45.91 12.20 5.85
N PRO A 195 -46.26 13.48 5.73
CA PRO A 195 -47.22 13.95 4.73
C PRO A 195 -46.69 13.74 3.31
N LEU A 196 -47.62 13.58 2.37
CA LEU A 196 -47.34 13.41 0.95
C LEU A 196 -47.34 14.78 0.26
N PHE A 197 -46.30 15.06 -0.53
CA PHE A 197 -46.14 16.28 -1.32
C PHE A 197 -46.08 15.93 -2.81
N GLN A 198 -46.73 16.76 -3.62
CA GLN A 198 -46.56 16.71 -5.06
C GLN A 198 -45.26 17.47 -5.43
N ILE A 199 -44.40 16.82 -6.21
CA ILE A 199 -43.15 17.40 -6.72
C ILE A 199 -43.22 17.53 -8.24
N THR A 200 -42.44 18.44 -8.82
CA THR A 200 -42.34 18.64 -10.27
C THR A 200 -41.53 17.53 -10.93
N ASP A 201 -41.76 17.29 -12.23
CA ASP A 201 -41.05 16.25 -12.99
C ASP A 201 -39.53 16.50 -13.12
N ASP A 202 -39.08 17.74 -12.88
CA ASP A 202 -37.66 18.11 -12.81
C ASP A 202 -36.96 17.54 -11.55
N THR A 203 -37.72 17.08 -10.56
CA THR A 203 -37.18 16.45 -9.36
C THR A 203 -36.83 15.00 -9.67
N VAL A 204 -35.60 14.57 -9.34
CA VAL A 204 -35.02 13.27 -9.75
C VAL A 204 -35.67 12.07 -9.06
N VAL A 205 -36.93 11.78 -9.39
CA VAL A 205 -37.67 10.60 -8.92
C VAL A 205 -37.68 9.50 -9.97
N GLY A 206 -37.42 9.82 -11.24
CA GLY A 206 -37.21 8.80 -12.30
C GLY A 206 -38.34 7.76 -12.34
N GLU A 207 -37.97 6.48 -12.28
CA GLU A 207 -38.90 5.33 -12.23
C GLU A 207 -39.31 4.90 -10.81
N PHE A 208 -38.88 5.63 -9.79
CA PHE A 208 -39.12 5.30 -8.39
C PHE A 208 -40.48 5.82 -7.90
N ASP A 209 -40.98 5.24 -6.81
CA ASP A 209 -42.32 5.54 -6.31
C ASP A 209 -42.38 6.91 -5.60
N GLY A 210 -41.23 7.42 -5.13
CA GLY A 210 -41.10 8.72 -4.48
C GLY A 210 -39.70 8.99 -3.93
N ILE A 211 -39.55 10.13 -3.24
CA ILE A 211 -38.33 10.56 -2.55
C ILE A 211 -38.64 11.08 -1.15
N GLY A 212 -37.78 10.80 -0.17
CA GLY A 212 -37.92 11.41 1.15
C GLY A 212 -37.59 12.91 1.13
N ILE A 213 -38.33 13.72 1.88
CA ILE A 213 -38.16 15.17 1.91
C ILE A 213 -37.34 15.58 3.15
N PHE A 214 -36.11 16.06 2.90
CA PHE A 214 -35.10 16.42 3.92
C PHE A 214 -34.69 17.90 3.82
N PRO A 215 -35.55 18.84 4.25
CA PRO A 215 -35.34 20.27 4.05
C PRO A 215 -34.14 20.85 4.81
N TYR A 216 -33.61 20.12 5.80
CA TYR A 216 -32.39 20.52 6.50
C TYR A 216 -31.12 20.36 5.65
N PHE A 217 -31.09 19.35 4.76
CA PHE A 217 -29.92 19.04 3.95
C PHE A 217 -30.05 19.53 2.50
N VAL A 218 -31.28 19.50 1.96
CA VAL A 218 -31.60 19.86 0.58
C VAL A 218 -32.46 21.12 0.60
N ASP A 219 -31.88 22.27 0.25
CA ASP A 219 -32.54 23.57 0.38
C ASP A 219 -33.78 23.72 -0.51
N THR A 220 -33.77 23.09 -1.70
CA THR A 220 -34.91 23.11 -2.63
C THR A 220 -36.17 22.45 -2.05
N HIS A 221 -36.02 21.47 -1.16
CA HIS A 221 -37.14 20.83 -0.47
C HIS A 221 -37.92 21.78 0.45
N LYS A 222 -37.34 22.91 0.87
CA LYS A 222 -38.03 23.89 1.71
C LYS A 222 -39.22 24.53 0.99
N ALA A 223 -39.16 24.62 -0.35
CA ALA A 223 -40.23 25.20 -1.16
C ALA A 223 -41.56 24.42 -1.09
N LEU A 224 -41.52 23.14 -0.69
CA LEU A 224 -42.72 22.30 -0.54
C LEU A 224 -43.56 22.64 0.71
N PHE A 225 -43.01 23.43 1.64
CA PHE A 225 -43.66 23.79 2.90
C PHE A 225 -44.17 25.23 2.83
N VAL A 226 -45.43 25.41 2.42
CA VAL A 226 -46.00 26.72 2.05
C VAL A 226 -46.54 27.50 3.25
N THR A 227 -47.17 26.82 4.22
CA THR A 227 -47.76 27.49 5.40
C THR A 227 -46.67 27.96 6.37
N GLU A 228 -46.90 29.05 7.11
CA GLU A 228 -45.94 29.53 8.11
C GLU A 228 -45.59 28.46 9.16
N VAL A 229 -46.57 27.64 9.56
CA VAL A 229 -46.37 26.52 10.48
C VAL A 229 -45.50 25.42 9.86
N ASP A 230 -45.67 25.15 8.56
CA ASP A 230 -44.87 24.16 7.84
C ASP A 230 -43.45 24.66 7.57
N LYS A 231 -43.26 25.96 7.28
CA LYS A 231 -41.95 26.59 7.17
C LYS A 231 -41.15 26.44 8.47
N LEU A 232 -41.78 26.53 9.64
CA LEU A 232 -41.12 26.27 10.91
C LEU A 232 -40.60 24.82 11.00
N LYS A 233 -41.34 23.83 10.49
CA LYS A 233 -40.92 22.42 10.48
C LYS A 233 -39.64 22.19 9.67
N THR A 234 -39.39 23.02 8.64
CA THR A 234 -38.15 22.95 7.84
C THR A 234 -36.90 23.39 8.62
N LYS A 235 -37.07 24.18 9.67
CA LYS A 235 -35.99 24.71 10.51
C LYS A 235 -35.69 23.82 11.74
N ILE A 236 -36.54 22.82 12.02
CA ILE A 236 -36.37 21.93 13.17
C ILE A 236 -35.22 20.96 12.91
N VAL A 237 -34.15 21.11 13.69
CA VAL A 237 -33.06 20.14 13.77
C VAL A 237 -33.55 18.90 14.53
N SER A 238 -33.47 17.73 13.89
CA SER A 238 -33.74 16.45 14.57
C SER A 238 -32.46 15.81 15.06
N PRO A 239 -32.52 14.98 16.12
CA PRO A 239 -31.40 14.13 16.47
C PRO A 239 -31.20 13.06 15.38
N LEU A 240 -29.95 12.64 15.19
CA LEU A 240 -29.63 11.45 14.38
C LEU A 240 -30.38 10.22 14.88
N CYS A 241 -30.59 9.25 13.97
CA CYS A 241 -31.16 7.97 14.34
C CYS A 241 -30.21 7.21 15.27
N ASN A 242 -30.71 6.76 16.42
CA ASN A 242 -29.97 5.82 17.26
C ASN A 242 -29.88 4.42 16.60
N LEU A 243 -29.06 3.53 17.15
CA LEU A 243 -28.81 2.17 16.62
C LEU A 243 -30.10 1.36 16.37
N ASN A 244 -31.13 1.51 17.20
CA ASN A 244 -32.40 0.80 17.03
C ASN A 244 -33.27 1.43 15.93
N GLU A 245 -33.22 2.75 15.77
CA GLU A 245 -33.87 3.50 14.69
C GLU A 245 -33.21 3.20 13.33
N GLN A 246 -31.88 3.12 13.31
CA GLN A 246 -31.12 2.71 12.13
C GLN A 246 -31.50 1.29 11.70
N LYS A 247 -31.46 0.32 12.63
CA LYS A 247 -31.89 -1.07 12.35
C LYS A 247 -33.31 -1.19 11.81
N ARG A 248 -34.24 -0.33 12.27
CA ARG A 248 -35.61 -0.30 11.75
C ARG A 248 -35.66 0.21 10.31
N THR A 249 -34.88 1.23 10.00
CA THR A 249 -34.74 1.73 8.62
C THR A 249 -34.06 0.71 7.73
N ASP A 250 -33.00 0.05 8.20
CA ASP A 250 -32.29 -0.99 7.45
C ASP A 250 -33.19 -2.20 7.15
N LYS A 251 -34.11 -2.55 8.05
CA LYS A 251 -35.15 -3.56 7.79
C LYS A 251 -36.15 -3.13 6.72
N ALA A 252 -36.37 -1.83 6.56
CA ALA A 252 -37.22 -1.28 5.51
C ALA A 252 -36.49 -1.15 4.17
N ASN A 253 -35.18 -1.44 4.11
CA ASN A 253 -34.38 -1.34 2.90
C ASN A 253 -34.91 -2.30 1.81
N ALA A 254 -35.19 -1.74 0.64
CA ALA A 254 -35.71 -2.42 -0.55
C ALA A 254 -34.65 -2.62 -1.64
N GLY A 255 -33.47 -2.01 -1.48
CA GLY A 255 -32.38 -2.01 -2.45
C GLY A 255 -31.43 -0.82 -2.26
N ARG A 256 -30.33 -0.81 -3.03
CA ARG A 256 -29.41 0.33 -3.10
C ARG A 256 -29.72 1.20 -4.32
N LEU A 257 -29.49 2.51 -4.19
CA LEU A 257 -29.40 3.40 -5.34
C LEU A 257 -28.04 3.23 -6.01
N LEU A 258 -28.04 3.00 -7.31
CA LEU A 258 -26.82 2.74 -8.08
C LEU A 258 -26.17 4.04 -8.61
N GLU A 259 -26.97 5.09 -8.82
CA GLU A 259 -26.56 6.34 -9.47
C GLU A 259 -27.15 7.56 -8.77
N ASN A 260 -26.39 8.66 -8.77
CA ASN A 260 -26.75 9.94 -8.17
C ASN A 260 -27.65 10.78 -9.06
N GLU A 261 -28.09 11.93 -8.52
CA GLU A 261 -29.02 12.85 -9.18
C GLU A 261 -28.54 13.35 -10.55
N MET A 262 -27.25 13.22 -10.86
CA MET A 262 -26.62 13.60 -12.13
C MET A 262 -26.27 12.39 -13.02
N GLY A 263 -26.84 11.21 -12.74
CA GLY A 263 -26.55 9.97 -13.48
C GLY A 263 -25.14 9.43 -13.28
N LYS A 264 -24.41 9.91 -12.25
CA LYS A 264 -23.09 9.38 -11.91
C LYS A 264 -23.23 8.32 -10.82
N PRO A 265 -22.57 7.15 -10.93
CA PRO A 265 -22.62 6.13 -9.88
C PRO A 265 -22.29 6.73 -8.51
N PHE A 266 -23.15 6.54 -7.50
CA PHE A 266 -22.88 7.02 -6.13
C PHE A 266 -21.57 6.44 -5.60
N TYR A 267 -21.25 5.24 -6.06
CA TYR A 267 -19.95 4.60 -6.03
C TYR A 267 -19.79 3.88 -7.37
N LEU A 268 -18.59 3.84 -7.93
CA LEU A 268 -18.19 2.71 -8.78
C LEU A 268 -18.26 1.46 -7.90
N ASP A 269 -19.47 0.96 -7.61
CA ASP A 269 -19.66 -0.43 -7.24
C ASP A 269 -19.28 -1.17 -8.52
N SER A 270 -17.97 -1.39 -8.67
CA SER A 270 -17.45 -2.42 -9.55
C SER A 270 -18.32 -3.62 -9.25
N LYS A 271 -19.14 -4.04 -10.23
CA LYS A 271 -19.82 -5.34 -10.19
C LYS A 271 -18.89 -6.27 -9.47
N SER A 272 -19.33 -6.84 -8.35
CA SER A 272 -18.56 -7.74 -7.49
C SER A 272 -18.26 -9.02 -8.29
N GLY A 273 -17.38 -8.88 -9.26
CA GLY A 273 -16.85 -9.86 -10.17
C GLY A 273 -15.39 -9.96 -9.83
N THR A 274 -15.12 -10.55 -8.68
CA THR A 274 -13.99 -11.46 -8.44
C THR A 274 -14.23 -12.04 -7.06
N SER A 275 -14.32 -13.36 -6.99
CA SER A 275 -14.39 -14.13 -5.76
C SER A 275 -13.28 -13.66 -4.81
N ARG A 276 -13.64 -12.90 -3.77
CA ARG A 276 -12.71 -12.55 -2.71
C ARG A 276 -12.23 -13.85 -2.07
N VAL A 277 -10.92 -14.05 -1.99
CA VAL A 277 -10.34 -15.08 -1.12
C VAL A 277 -10.36 -14.51 0.30
N VAL A 278 -11.55 -14.38 0.87
CA VAL A 278 -11.70 -14.12 2.30
C VAL A 278 -11.36 -15.43 2.97
N ASP A 279 -10.19 -15.52 3.60
CA ASP A 279 -10.03 -16.47 4.69
C ASP A 279 -11.08 -16.09 5.74
N GLY A 280 -12.17 -16.87 5.83
CA GLY A 280 -13.44 -16.52 6.49
C GLY A 280 -13.32 -16.12 7.97
N ASN A 281 -12.13 -16.22 8.56
CA ASN A 281 -11.86 -15.96 9.97
C ASN A 281 -11.43 -14.51 10.29
N ILE A 282 -10.79 -13.79 9.37
CA ILE A 282 -10.26 -12.43 9.63
C ILE A 282 -11.11 -11.40 8.90
N THR A 283 -12.14 -10.88 9.58
CA THR A 283 -13.13 -9.96 9.00
C THR A 283 -13.01 -8.52 9.49
N THR A 284 -12.30 -8.28 10.60
CA THR A 284 -12.18 -6.95 11.25
C THR A 284 -10.73 -6.58 11.54
N LEU A 285 -10.47 -5.28 11.71
CA LEU A 285 -9.14 -4.77 12.07
C LEU A 285 -8.62 -5.38 13.38
N LYS A 286 -9.47 -5.43 14.42
CA LYS A 286 -9.17 -6.10 15.68
C LYS A 286 -8.63 -7.52 15.49
N ARG A 287 -9.32 -8.35 14.69
CA ARG A 287 -8.90 -9.74 14.45
C ARG A 287 -7.55 -9.82 13.72
N LEU A 288 -7.32 -8.93 12.75
CA LEU A 288 -6.04 -8.87 12.03
C LEU A 288 -4.90 -8.50 12.99
N LEU A 289 -5.10 -7.49 13.84
CA LEU A 289 -4.15 -7.06 14.86
C LEU A 289 -3.85 -8.19 15.86
N GLU A 290 -4.88 -8.84 16.41
CA GLU A 290 -4.73 -9.95 17.36
C GLU A 290 -3.94 -11.12 16.75
N ARG A 291 -4.20 -11.47 15.49
CA ARG A 291 -3.46 -12.54 14.80
C ARG A 291 -2.01 -12.15 14.51
N SER A 292 -1.74 -10.88 14.21
CA SER A 292 -0.38 -10.38 13.95
C SER A 292 0.56 -10.50 15.15
N ILE A 293 0.03 -10.59 16.39
CA ILE A 293 0.83 -10.73 17.62
C ILE A 293 1.72 -11.97 17.56
N SER A 294 1.26 -13.06 16.93
CA SER A 294 2.04 -14.29 16.78
C SER A 294 3.28 -14.12 15.87
N HIS A 295 3.38 -13.01 15.13
CA HIS A 295 4.45 -12.71 14.18
C HIS A 295 5.35 -11.58 14.65
N LYS A 296 5.18 -11.08 15.87
CA LYS A 296 5.94 -9.95 16.44
C LYS A 296 7.46 -10.08 16.33
N THR A 297 7.98 -11.31 16.21
CA THR A 297 9.44 -11.54 16.05
C THR A 297 9.97 -11.13 14.68
N LEU A 298 9.11 -10.87 13.69
CA LEU A 298 9.51 -10.42 12.34
C LEU A 298 10.01 -8.97 12.35
N TRP A 299 9.30 -8.07 13.04
CA TRP A 299 9.58 -6.63 13.04
C TRP A 299 10.16 -6.10 14.36
N SER A 300 10.02 -6.84 15.45
CA SER A 300 10.44 -6.37 16.78
C SER A 300 11.46 -7.31 17.43
N LYS A 301 12.37 -6.74 18.23
CA LYS A 301 13.17 -7.49 19.20
C LYS A 301 12.34 -7.77 20.45
N GLN A 302 12.83 -8.66 21.32
CA GLN A 302 12.20 -8.92 22.61
C GLN A 302 12.31 -7.73 23.57
N THR A 303 13.37 -6.93 23.44
CA THR A 303 13.67 -5.75 24.27
C THR A 303 12.85 -4.51 23.93
N ASN A 304 12.19 -4.48 22.77
CA ASN A 304 11.43 -3.30 22.35
C ASN A 304 10.13 -3.20 23.16
N LYS A 305 9.77 -1.96 23.54
CA LYS A 305 8.52 -1.67 24.26
C LYS A 305 7.31 -1.86 23.36
N ASP A 306 7.34 -1.30 22.16
CA ASP A 306 6.34 -1.54 21.13
C ASP A 306 6.72 -2.76 20.28
N ARG A 307 5.83 -3.74 20.24
CA ARG A 307 5.95 -4.97 19.44
C ARG A 307 4.77 -5.18 18.49
N THR A 308 3.93 -4.16 18.34
CA THR A 308 2.75 -4.17 17.48
C THR A 308 3.16 -4.26 16.00
N CYS A 309 2.24 -4.73 15.17
CA CYS A 309 2.50 -4.83 13.74
C CYS A 309 2.62 -3.43 13.13
N PRO A 310 3.69 -3.14 12.35
CA PRO A 310 3.84 -1.88 11.65
C PRO A 310 2.62 -1.49 10.82
N GLY A 311 2.24 -0.21 10.90
CA GLY A 311 1.10 0.35 10.16
C GLY A 311 1.20 0.15 8.65
N ASP A 312 2.38 0.30 8.06
CA ASP A 312 2.63 0.06 6.63
C ASP A 312 2.30 -1.39 6.21
N ILE A 313 2.64 -2.38 7.05
CA ILE A 313 2.37 -3.80 6.75
C ILE A 313 0.86 -4.05 6.82
N LEU A 314 0.18 -3.51 7.83
CA LEU A 314 -1.27 -3.62 7.98
C LEU A 314 -1.99 -2.94 6.80
N ARG A 315 -1.60 -1.71 6.47
CA ARG A 315 -2.14 -0.92 5.34
C ARG A 315 -2.01 -1.71 4.05
N ALA A 316 -0.81 -2.16 3.71
CA ALA A 316 -0.57 -2.90 2.48
C ALA A 316 -1.32 -4.24 2.44
N THR A 317 -1.50 -4.90 3.59
CA THR A 317 -2.30 -6.13 3.69
C THR A 317 -3.77 -5.83 3.37
N VAL A 318 -4.35 -4.80 3.99
CA VAL A 318 -5.76 -4.42 3.73
C VAL A 318 -5.97 -3.98 2.28
N LEU A 319 -4.99 -3.32 1.66
CA LEU A 319 -5.06 -2.88 0.26
C LEU A 319 -4.80 -4.01 -0.76
N SER A 320 -4.39 -5.20 -0.32
CA SER A 320 -4.03 -6.30 -1.24
C SER A 320 -5.20 -7.18 -1.71
N ASN A 321 -6.42 -6.90 -1.23
CA ASN A 321 -7.62 -7.71 -1.48
C ASN A 321 -7.54 -9.16 -0.92
N ASP A 322 -6.49 -9.49 -0.15
CA ASP A 322 -6.33 -10.72 0.65
C ASP A 322 -6.00 -10.32 2.11
N PHE A 323 -6.83 -10.77 3.05
CA PHE A 323 -6.69 -10.45 4.48
C PHE A 323 -6.00 -11.56 5.28
N SER A 324 -5.47 -12.58 4.60
CA SER A 324 -4.85 -13.73 5.22
C SER A 324 -3.54 -13.38 5.92
N ILE A 325 -3.16 -14.24 6.87
CA ILE A 325 -1.85 -14.13 7.52
C ILE A 325 -0.69 -14.45 6.57
N THR A 326 -0.94 -15.22 5.51
CA THR A 326 0.03 -15.45 4.44
C THR A 326 0.33 -14.13 3.72
N GLN A 327 -0.71 -13.35 3.42
CA GLN A 327 -0.54 -12.03 2.82
C GLN A 327 0.17 -11.04 3.75
N LEU A 328 -0.17 -11.03 5.04
CA LEU A 328 0.54 -10.21 6.04
C LEU A 328 2.04 -10.53 6.07
N ARG A 329 2.43 -11.81 5.97
CA ARG A 329 3.84 -12.23 5.86
C ARG A 329 4.47 -11.75 4.55
N ALA A 330 3.74 -11.79 3.44
CA ALA A 330 4.23 -11.29 2.16
C ALA A 330 4.46 -9.77 2.19
N GLU A 331 3.56 -8.99 2.78
CA GLU A 331 3.72 -7.54 2.93
C GLU A 331 4.87 -7.18 3.88
N PHE A 332 5.09 -7.96 4.94
CA PHE A 332 6.32 -7.84 5.75
C PHE A 332 7.58 -8.02 4.89
N CYS A 333 7.62 -9.08 4.06
CA CYS A 333 8.77 -9.34 3.20
C CYS A 333 9.04 -8.15 2.26
N LYS A 334 7.99 -7.59 1.65
CA LYS A 334 8.06 -6.42 0.75
C LYS A 334 8.58 -5.17 1.47
N ASN A 335 8.07 -4.88 2.66
CA ASN A 335 8.52 -3.74 3.46
C ASN A 335 9.98 -3.90 3.90
N PHE A 336 10.39 -5.12 4.29
CA PHE A 336 11.78 -5.43 4.61
C PHE A 336 12.71 -5.28 3.40
N ILE A 337 12.31 -5.80 2.24
CA ILE A 337 13.04 -5.67 0.97
C ILE A 337 13.28 -4.19 0.66
N LEU A 338 12.23 -3.37 0.69
CA LEU A 338 12.31 -1.94 0.39
C LEU A 338 13.27 -1.22 1.35
N TYR A 339 13.17 -1.50 2.65
CA TYR A 339 14.09 -0.94 3.63
C TYR A 339 15.56 -1.33 3.34
N ASN A 340 15.85 -2.59 2.99
CA ASN A 340 17.23 -2.98 2.69
C ASN A 340 17.77 -2.31 1.43
N ILE A 341 16.94 -2.10 0.41
CA ILE A 341 17.30 -1.31 -0.79
C ILE A 341 17.71 0.11 -0.36
N PHE A 342 16.90 0.75 0.49
CA PHE A 342 17.23 2.06 1.06
C PHE A 342 18.57 2.08 1.80
N THR A 343 18.91 1.01 2.55
CA THR A 343 20.19 0.98 3.26
C THR A 343 21.43 0.99 2.36
N ILE A 344 21.30 0.66 1.06
CA ILE A 344 22.40 0.82 0.09
C ILE A 344 22.81 2.30 0.02
N LEU A 345 21.85 3.21 -0.07
CA LEU A 345 22.12 4.65 -0.07
C LEU A 345 22.63 5.11 1.30
N GLN A 346 21.95 4.69 2.38
CA GLN A 346 22.30 5.12 3.73
C GLN A 346 23.73 4.72 4.14
N ARG A 347 24.21 3.56 3.67
CA ARG A 347 25.57 3.07 3.94
C ARG A 347 26.65 3.84 3.21
N ASN A 348 26.35 4.30 1.99
CA ASN A 348 27.30 4.95 1.10
C ASN A 348 27.06 6.47 0.98
N LYS A 349 26.24 7.02 1.89
CA LYS A 349 25.84 8.43 1.93
C LYS A 349 27.02 9.40 1.94
N LYS A 350 28.14 9.01 2.57
CA LYS A 350 29.38 9.80 2.62
C LYS A 350 30.14 9.88 1.29
N SER A 351 29.87 8.95 0.37
CA SER A 351 30.50 8.87 -0.94
C SER A 351 29.76 9.67 -2.01
N ILE A 352 28.66 10.35 -1.63
CA ILE A 352 27.87 11.23 -2.49
C ILE A 352 28.33 12.66 -2.21
N ARG A 353 28.70 13.42 -3.26
CA ARG A 353 29.09 14.82 -3.08
C ARG A 353 27.90 15.65 -2.58
N ALA A 354 28.18 16.61 -1.71
CA ALA A 354 27.21 17.63 -1.34
C ALA A 354 27.12 18.66 -2.48
N PHE A 355 25.91 18.88 -3.00
CA PHE A 355 25.66 19.89 -4.02
C PHE A 355 25.11 21.15 -3.35
N SER A 356 25.65 22.33 -3.69
CA SER A 356 25.05 23.60 -3.31
C SER A 356 23.86 23.91 -4.22
N SER A 357 22.91 24.72 -3.75
CA SER A 357 21.73 25.15 -4.51
C SER A 357 22.05 25.80 -5.87
N ASP A 358 23.28 26.32 -6.03
CA ASP A 358 23.74 27.03 -7.23
C ASP A 358 24.44 26.12 -8.26
N SER A 359 24.60 24.83 -7.95
CA SER A 359 25.26 23.89 -8.84
C SER A 359 24.31 23.39 -9.94
N ASN A 360 24.64 23.69 -11.20
CA ASN A 360 23.78 23.35 -12.33
C ASN A 360 23.99 21.88 -12.76
N ILE A 361 23.14 20.98 -12.27
CA ILE A 361 23.26 19.53 -12.52
C ILE A 361 23.10 19.16 -14.01
N SER A 362 22.48 20.04 -14.81
CA SER A 362 22.23 19.82 -16.24
C SER A 362 23.49 19.73 -17.12
N SER A 363 24.67 20.09 -16.59
CA SER A 363 25.95 19.99 -17.30
C SER A 363 26.65 18.63 -17.14
N PHE A 364 26.21 17.75 -16.24
CA PHE A 364 26.88 16.47 -16.01
C PHE A 364 26.40 15.39 -16.99
N HIS A 365 27.35 14.68 -17.60
CA HIS A 365 27.04 13.51 -18.41
C HIS A 365 26.55 12.36 -17.52
N PHE A 366 25.40 11.76 -17.88
CA PHE A 366 24.85 10.59 -17.21
C PHE A 366 25.14 9.30 -17.99
N ASP A 367 26.03 8.43 -17.48
CA ASP A 367 26.35 7.12 -18.09
C ASP A 367 25.30 6.07 -17.71
N TRP A 368 24.25 5.97 -18.53
CA TRP A 368 23.16 5.02 -18.36
C TRP A 368 23.61 3.58 -18.66
N LYS A 369 23.63 2.73 -17.64
CA LYS A 369 23.69 1.28 -17.84
C LYS A 369 22.32 0.74 -18.18
N VAL A 370 22.27 -0.32 -18.99
CA VAL A 370 21.02 -0.93 -19.47
C VAL A 370 20.09 -1.39 -18.34
N TRP A 371 20.63 -1.80 -17.19
CA TRP A 371 19.84 -2.16 -16.01
C TRP A 371 19.27 -0.93 -15.26
N ASP A 372 19.99 0.19 -15.22
CA ASP A 372 19.48 1.46 -14.69
C ASP A 372 18.33 1.97 -15.56
N SER A 373 18.51 1.95 -16.89
CA SER A 373 17.48 2.34 -17.85
C SER A 373 16.23 1.46 -17.73
N CYS A 374 16.41 0.15 -17.53
CA CYS A 374 15.30 -0.77 -17.36
C CYS A 374 14.47 -0.46 -16.11
N ILE A 375 15.10 -0.29 -14.94
CA ILE A 375 14.34 0.03 -13.73
C ILE A 375 13.73 1.43 -13.78
N TRP A 376 14.41 2.39 -14.42
CA TRP A 376 13.90 3.73 -14.63
C TRP A 376 12.64 3.73 -15.51
N LYS A 377 12.65 2.96 -16.60
CA LYS A 377 11.46 2.78 -17.45
C LYS A 377 10.31 2.12 -16.69
N GLN A 378 10.59 1.13 -15.84
CA GLN A 378 9.55 0.55 -14.98
C GLN A 378 8.99 1.59 -14.01
N TYR A 379 9.84 2.41 -13.40
CA TYR A 379 9.44 3.51 -12.53
C TYR A 379 8.56 4.53 -13.27
N GLN A 380 8.97 5.02 -14.43
CA GLN A 380 8.15 5.93 -15.25
C GLN A 380 6.80 5.29 -15.62
N GLY A 381 6.81 4.00 -15.99
CA GLY A 381 5.58 3.24 -16.23
C GLY A 381 4.66 3.21 -15.01
N THR A 382 5.18 2.99 -13.81
CA THR A 382 4.38 3.05 -12.58
C THR A 382 3.86 4.46 -12.28
N GLU A 383 4.68 5.48 -12.51
CA GLU A 383 4.30 6.88 -12.27
C GLU A 383 3.38 7.45 -13.35
N SER A 384 3.18 6.76 -14.48
CA SER A 384 2.16 7.11 -15.46
C SER A 384 0.76 6.57 -15.13
N MET A 385 0.65 5.60 -14.21
CA MET A 385 -0.64 5.01 -13.85
C MET A 385 -1.50 5.97 -13.03
N PRO A 386 -2.82 6.04 -13.28
CA PRO A 386 -3.72 6.79 -12.41
C PRO A 386 -3.77 6.15 -11.02
N LEU A 387 -4.05 6.96 -9.99
CA LEU A 387 -4.31 6.45 -8.65
C LEU A 387 -5.58 5.58 -8.66
N PRO A 388 -5.63 4.50 -7.86
CA PRO A 388 -6.79 3.63 -7.82
C PRO A 388 -7.98 4.35 -7.17
N THR A 389 -9.11 4.41 -7.87
CA THR A 389 -10.36 5.01 -7.38
C THR A 389 -11.36 3.97 -6.89
N ASP A 390 -11.14 2.69 -7.22
CA ASP A 390 -12.02 1.57 -6.87
C ASP A 390 -11.22 0.29 -6.56
N GLN A 391 -11.92 -0.78 -6.18
CA GLN A 391 -11.28 -2.04 -5.78
C GLN A 391 -10.58 -2.76 -6.96
N ALA A 392 -11.13 -2.68 -8.17
CA ALA A 392 -10.57 -3.37 -9.34
C ALA A 392 -9.26 -2.70 -9.79
N SER A 393 -9.27 -1.37 -9.90
CA SER A 393 -8.08 -0.56 -10.15
C SER A 393 -7.04 -0.74 -9.04
N LEU A 394 -7.44 -0.87 -7.77
CA LEU A 394 -6.54 -1.17 -6.66
C LEU A 394 -5.80 -2.51 -6.84
N VAL A 395 -6.49 -3.57 -7.26
CA VAL A 395 -5.87 -4.88 -7.50
C VAL A 395 -4.83 -4.80 -8.62
N SER A 396 -5.15 -4.10 -9.71
CA SER A 396 -4.21 -3.86 -10.80
C SER A 396 -3.01 -3.04 -10.34
N TYR A 397 -3.25 -1.95 -9.60
CA TYR A 397 -2.23 -1.06 -9.05
C TYR A 397 -1.29 -1.80 -8.10
N LYS A 398 -1.84 -2.65 -7.22
CA LYS A 398 -1.07 -3.50 -6.31
C LYS A 398 -0.25 -4.56 -7.06
N THR A 399 -0.81 -5.18 -8.09
CA THR A 399 -0.10 -6.15 -8.92
C THR A 399 1.10 -5.50 -9.62
N LYS A 400 0.92 -4.29 -10.15
CA LYS A 400 2.02 -3.54 -10.78
C LYS A 400 3.08 -3.14 -9.74
N TYR A 401 2.68 -2.68 -8.56
CA TYR A 401 3.62 -2.38 -7.47
C TYR A 401 4.43 -3.61 -7.05
N ASP A 402 3.79 -4.77 -6.90
CA ASP A 402 4.45 -6.01 -6.53
C ASP A 402 5.47 -6.45 -7.60
N SER A 403 5.13 -6.33 -8.89
CA SER A 403 6.07 -6.59 -9.99
C SER A 403 7.23 -5.58 -9.99
N PHE A 404 6.93 -4.30 -9.80
CA PHE A 404 7.94 -3.25 -9.75
C PHE A 404 8.92 -3.46 -8.60
N LEU A 405 8.43 -3.82 -7.41
CA LEU A 405 9.28 -4.07 -6.26
C LEU A 405 10.16 -5.31 -6.44
N GLN A 406 9.66 -6.34 -7.16
CA GLN A 406 10.50 -7.47 -7.55
C GLN A 406 11.65 -7.01 -8.44
N ASP A 407 11.35 -6.25 -9.50
CA ASP A 407 12.38 -5.71 -10.41
C ASP A 407 13.37 -4.80 -9.66
N LEU A 408 12.86 -3.97 -8.74
CA LEU A 408 13.70 -3.11 -7.91
C LEU A 408 14.64 -3.91 -7.00
N GLN A 409 14.20 -5.06 -6.47
CA GLN A 409 15.06 -5.94 -5.68
C GLN A 409 16.11 -6.66 -6.53
N THR A 410 15.78 -7.04 -7.76
CA THR A 410 16.77 -7.57 -8.70
C THR A 410 17.80 -6.50 -9.04
N TYR A 411 17.34 -5.28 -9.36
CA TYR A 411 18.17 -4.12 -9.65
C TYR A 411 19.10 -3.78 -8.47
N SER A 412 18.59 -3.77 -7.24
CA SER A 412 19.42 -3.50 -6.05
C SER A 412 20.52 -4.55 -5.87
N THR A 413 20.25 -5.80 -6.26
CA THR A 413 21.26 -6.86 -6.21
C THR A 413 22.31 -6.69 -7.32
N LEU A 414 21.90 -6.29 -8.53
CA LEU A 414 22.82 -5.93 -9.62
C LEU A 414 23.73 -4.76 -9.22
N VAL A 415 23.18 -3.73 -8.58
CA VAL A 415 23.95 -2.61 -8.04
C VAL A 415 25.02 -3.10 -7.05
N ILE A 416 24.66 -3.98 -6.11
CA ILE A 416 25.63 -4.55 -5.17
C ILE A 416 26.70 -5.36 -5.90
N SER A 417 26.33 -6.10 -6.95
CA SER A 417 27.27 -6.85 -7.78
C SER A 417 28.23 -5.93 -8.54
N GLU A 418 27.72 -4.81 -9.07
CA GLU A 418 28.52 -3.79 -9.74
C GLU A 418 29.51 -3.13 -8.78
N MET A 419 29.06 -2.81 -7.55
CA MET A 419 29.93 -2.29 -6.49
C MET A 419 31.05 -3.25 -6.12
N LYS A 420 30.81 -4.56 -6.17
CA LYS A 420 31.85 -5.59 -5.92
C LYS A 420 32.81 -5.71 -7.09
N TRP A 421 32.29 -5.67 -8.32
CA TRP A 421 33.09 -5.79 -9.53
C TRP A 421 34.02 -4.58 -9.71
N ASN A 422 33.52 -3.38 -9.47
CA ASN A 422 34.22 -2.10 -9.72
C ASN A 422 34.57 -1.35 -8.42
N GLN A 423 34.99 -2.07 -7.36
CA GLN A 423 35.17 -1.48 -6.03
C GLN A 423 36.13 -0.28 -6.01
N SER A 424 37.16 -0.28 -6.86
CA SER A 424 38.18 0.77 -6.92
C SER A 424 37.72 2.03 -7.65
N SER A 425 36.84 1.91 -8.66
CA SER A 425 36.46 3.01 -9.56
C SER A 425 35.02 3.50 -9.36
N ILE A 426 34.15 2.73 -8.71
CA ILE A 426 32.72 3.08 -8.63
C ILE A 426 32.45 4.37 -7.84
N PHE A 427 33.34 4.73 -6.91
CA PHE A 427 33.28 5.96 -6.12
C PHE A 427 34.27 7.03 -6.58
N GLN A 428 35.04 6.79 -7.66
CA GLN A 428 35.98 7.77 -8.18
C GLN A 428 35.23 8.95 -8.76
N ASN A 429 35.71 10.14 -8.39
CA ASN A 429 35.06 11.40 -8.62
C ASN A 429 35.98 12.26 -9.49
N ASP A 430 35.53 12.65 -10.68
CA ASP A 430 36.21 13.69 -11.46
C ASP A 430 35.52 15.03 -11.25
N GLU A 431 36.23 16.16 -11.39
CA GLU A 431 35.65 17.49 -11.26
C GLU A 431 34.49 17.74 -12.26
N LEU A 432 34.54 17.07 -13.40
CA LEU A 432 33.62 17.27 -14.53
C LEU A 432 32.53 16.19 -14.66
N SER A 433 32.57 15.12 -13.86
CA SER A 433 31.66 13.98 -14.00
C SER A 433 31.18 13.45 -12.64
N LEU A 434 29.96 12.90 -12.61
CA LEU A 434 29.46 12.17 -11.45
C LEU A 434 30.14 10.80 -11.38
N SER A 435 30.48 10.34 -10.19
CA SER A 435 30.93 8.95 -10.01
C SER A 435 29.82 7.97 -10.41
N ARG A 436 30.20 6.74 -10.77
CA ARG A 436 29.22 5.71 -11.10
C ARG A 436 28.25 5.44 -9.94
N PHE A 437 28.70 5.50 -8.69
CA PHE A 437 27.81 5.36 -7.54
C PHE A 437 26.82 6.52 -7.41
N GLU A 438 27.21 7.76 -7.72
CA GLU A 438 26.28 8.90 -7.69
C GLU A 438 25.15 8.75 -8.71
N HIS A 439 25.43 8.19 -9.89
CA HIS A 439 24.38 7.84 -10.87
C HIS A 439 23.38 6.85 -10.29
N ILE A 440 23.86 5.76 -9.69
CA ILE A 440 23.03 4.75 -9.04
C ILE A 440 22.23 5.37 -7.88
N ALA A 441 22.89 6.22 -7.09
CA ALA A 441 22.29 6.89 -5.95
C ALA A 441 21.12 7.76 -6.39
N LEU A 442 21.29 8.52 -7.48
CA LEU A 442 20.25 9.36 -8.07
C LEU A 442 19.02 8.56 -8.52
N VAL A 443 19.23 7.44 -9.21
CA VAL A 443 18.14 6.54 -9.65
C VAL A 443 17.38 5.98 -8.45
N LEU A 444 18.10 5.35 -7.51
CA LEU A 444 17.49 4.73 -6.34
C LEU A 444 16.80 5.75 -5.44
N GLN A 445 17.45 6.88 -5.18
CA GLN A 445 16.89 7.92 -4.32
C GLN A 445 15.61 8.49 -4.92
N THR A 446 15.58 8.74 -6.23
CA THR A 446 14.37 9.23 -6.90
C THR A 446 13.23 8.23 -6.74
N ILE A 447 13.47 6.95 -7.04
CA ILE A 447 12.48 5.89 -6.87
C ILE A 447 11.97 5.85 -5.43
N LEU A 448 12.88 5.82 -4.44
CA LEU A 448 12.53 5.66 -3.02
C LEU A 448 11.82 6.89 -2.41
N THR A 449 12.04 8.09 -2.95
CA THR A 449 11.57 9.35 -2.34
C THR A 449 10.52 10.11 -3.16
N LYS A 450 10.22 9.66 -4.38
CA LYS A 450 9.20 10.27 -5.25
C LYS A 450 8.14 9.30 -5.75
N SER A 451 8.30 7.98 -5.57
CA SER A 451 7.31 7.03 -6.08
C SER A 451 5.96 7.12 -5.37
N ARG A 452 4.90 7.32 -6.15
CA ARG A 452 3.52 7.33 -5.66
C ARG A 452 3.08 5.96 -5.17
N MET A 453 3.53 4.87 -5.81
CA MET A 453 3.20 3.51 -5.38
C MET A 453 3.84 3.16 -4.03
N ILE A 454 5.10 3.52 -3.81
CA ILE A 454 5.76 3.31 -2.51
C ILE A 454 5.04 4.11 -1.43
N LYS A 455 4.77 5.39 -1.66
CA LYS A 455 3.99 6.23 -0.74
C LYS A 455 2.61 5.62 -0.44
N THR A 456 1.92 5.12 -1.45
CA THR A 456 0.57 4.53 -1.35
C THR A 456 0.54 3.32 -0.42
N PHE A 457 1.49 2.40 -0.53
CA PHE A 457 1.45 1.15 0.25
C PHE A 457 2.27 1.20 1.54
N GLN A 458 3.31 2.04 1.61
CA GLN A 458 4.26 2.10 2.73
C GLN A 458 4.59 3.55 3.12
N PRO A 459 3.59 4.36 3.51
CA PRO A 459 3.75 5.79 3.74
C PRO A 459 4.74 6.14 4.85
N ASN A 460 4.80 5.36 5.93
CA ASN A 460 5.71 5.67 7.04
C ASN A 460 7.17 5.39 6.66
N LEU A 461 7.45 4.27 6.02
CA LEU A 461 8.78 3.95 5.49
C LEU A 461 9.18 4.96 4.42
N TYR A 462 8.28 5.31 3.50
CA TYR A 462 8.49 6.37 2.51
C TYR A 462 8.94 7.67 3.16
N LYS A 463 8.20 8.12 4.19
CA LYS A 463 8.54 9.35 4.89
C LYS A 463 9.87 9.27 5.64
N PHE A 464 10.15 8.13 6.28
CA PHE A 464 11.43 7.88 6.92
C PHE A 464 12.60 7.97 5.92
N MET A 465 12.46 7.37 4.74
CA MET A 465 13.46 7.45 3.67
C MET A 465 13.64 8.88 3.16
N GLN A 466 12.53 9.61 2.94
CA GLN A 466 12.60 11.03 2.54
C GLN A 466 13.35 11.87 3.57
N ASP A 467 13.04 11.73 4.85
CA ASP A 467 13.64 12.55 5.90
C ASP A 467 15.11 12.21 6.15
N ASP A 468 15.52 10.93 6.07
CA ASP A 468 16.94 10.55 6.16
C ASP A 468 17.72 11.08 4.96
N LEU A 469 17.18 10.97 3.75
CA LEU A 469 17.86 11.38 2.52
C LEU A 469 17.79 12.90 2.27
N ARG A 470 16.92 13.64 2.97
CA ARG A 470 16.74 15.09 2.82
C ARG A 470 18.01 15.94 2.96
N PRO A 471 18.89 15.74 3.97
CA PRO A 471 20.14 16.50 4.10
C PRO A 471 21.22 16.08 3.10
N VAL A 472 20.98 14.95 2.41
CA VAL A 472 21.82 14.28 1.41
C VAL A 472 22.02 14.99 0.06
N THR A 473 20.93 15.57 -0.44
CA THR A 473 20.54 15.20 -1.80
C THR A 473 20.47 16.35 -2.80
N LEU A 474 20.94 16.04 -4.02
CA LEU A 474 20.81 16.74 -5.31
C LEU A 474 19.40 17.30 -5.66
N MET A 475 18.41 17.09 -4.78
CA MET A 475 16.98 17.15 -5.03
C MET A 475 16.29 18.48 -4.73
N GLU A 476 16.99 19.47 -4.16
CA GLU A 476 16.38 20.80 -4.00
C GLU A 476 16.29 21.57 -5.33
N SER A 477 16.94 21.10 -6.40
CA SER A 477 16.67 21.64 -7.73
C SER A 477 15.34 21.06 -8.26
N ALA A 478 14.30 21.89 -8.25
CA ALA A 478 12.97 21.57 -8.79
C ALA A 478 12.97 21.08 -10.26
N ASN A 479 14.10 21.21 -10.96
CA ASN A 479 14.27 20.88 -12.38
C ASN A 479 14.99 19.55 -12.64
N PHE A 480 15.30 18.74 -11.62
CA PHE A 480 16.17 17.57 -11.78
C PHE A 480 15.53 16.37 -12.49
N VAL A 481 14.28 16.01 -12.18
CA VAL A 481 13.57 14.91 -12.89
C VAL A 481 13.45 15.26 -14.38
N ASP A 482 13.14 16.52 -14.67
CA ASP A 482 13.08 17.05 -16.03
C ASP A 482 14.46 17.09 -16.69
N SER A 483 15.53 17.33 -15.93
CA SER A 483 16.92 17.33 -16.43
C SER A 483 17.43 15.91 -16.69
N ILE A 484 17.17 14.93 -15.82
CA ILE A 484 17.44 13.51 -16.11
C ILE A 484 16.68 13.09 -17.36
N ASN A 485 15.38 13.41 -17.44
CA ASN A 485 14.58 13.04 -18.60
C ASN A 485 15.11 13.67 -19.90
N LYS A 486 15.80 14.82 -19.81
CA LYS A 486 16.51 15.47 -20.94
C LYS A 486 17.87 14.84 -21.27
N THR A 487 18.58 14.26 -20.30
CA THR A 487 19.85 13.54 -20.54
C THR A 487 19.66 12.10 -21.01
N ILE A 488 18.41 11.61 -20.99
CA ILE A 488 18.01 10.39 -21.69
C ILE A 488 18.17 10.62 -23.20
N VAL A 489 19.31 10.19 -23.75
CA VAL A 489 19.53 10.16 -25.20
C VAL A 489 18.43 9.29 -25.83
N PRO A 490 17.83 9.69 -26.98
CA PRO A 490 16.82 8.89 -27.69
C PRO A 490 17.29 7.48 -28.11
N GLY A 491 18.57 7.15 -27.95
CA GLY A 491 19.10 5.77 -27.99
C GLY A 491 18.56 4.83 -26.90
N PHE A 492 17.81 5.35 -25.92
CA PHE A 492 17.01 4.59 -24.94
C PHE A 492 15.97 3.65 -25.57
N ALA A 493 15.65 3.86 -26.85
CA ALA A 493 14.51 3.28 -27.55
C ALA A 493 14.85 2.18 -28.57
N SER A 494 16.06 1.61 -28.58
CA SER A 494 16.23 0.36 -29.34
C SER A 494 15.56 -0.77 -28.54
N GLU A 495 14.61 -1.47 -29.16
CA GLU A 495 13.98 -2.65 -28.57
C GLU A 495 15.02 -3.68 -28.10
N GLN A 496 16.16 -3.74 -28.80
CA GLN A 496 17.27 -4.62 -28.50
C GLN A 496 17.91 -4.36 -27.12
N SER A 497 18.14 -3.10 -26.73
CA SER A 497 18.72 -2.77 -25.41
C SER A 497 17.77 -3.15 -24.27
N LEU A 498 16.46 -2.97 -24.47
CA LEU A 498 15.44 -3.36 -23.51
C LEU A 498 15.29 -4.89 -23.40
N GLN A 499 15.33 -5.60 -24.53
CA GLN A 499 15.34 -7.06 -24.55
C GLN A 499 16.58 -7.61 -23.83
N SER A 500 17.75 -7.02 -24.08
CA SER A 500 19.02 -7.36 -23.42
C SER A 500 18.94 -7.15 -21.90
N ALA A 501 18.40 -6.00 -21.44
CA ALA A 501 18.20 -5.74 -20.02
C ALA A 501 17.18 -6.71 -19.39
N SER A 502 16.09 -7.02 -20.09
CA SER A 502 15.11 -8.01 -19.63
C SER A 502 15.73 -9.41 -19.48
N ALA A 503 16.57 -9.82 -20.43
CA ALA A 503 17.31 -11.08 -20.36
C ALA A 503 18.26 -11.12 -19.14
N LEU A 504 19.01 -10.05 -18.90
CA LEU A 504 19.86 -9.89 -17.71
C LEU A 504 19.05 -10.04 -16.41
N MET A 505 17.92 -9.35 -16.30
CA MET A 505 17.05 -9.41 -15.12
C MET A 505 16.49 -10.82 -14.89
N LYS A 506 16.13 -11.54 -15.97
CA LYS A 506 15.69 -12.95 -15.89
C LYS A 506 16.80 -13.88 -15.40
N LEU A 507 18.01 -13.73 -15.95
CA LEU A 507 19.20 -14.47 -15.51
C LEU A 507 19.48 -14.24 -14.02
N ALA A 508 19.58 -12.97 -13.63
CA ALA A 508 19.79 -12.53 -12.25
C ALA A 508 18.76 -13.14 -11.30
N ASN A 509 17.47 -13.04 -11.63
CA ASN A 509 16.39 -13.61 -10.82
C ASN A 509 16.51 -15.13 -10.66
N LYS A 510 16.89 -15.85 -11.71
CA LYS A 510 17.05 -17.30 -11.62
C LYS A 510 18.27 -17.70 -10.77
N MET A 511 19.36 -16.93 -10.82
CA MET A 511 20.51 -17.15 -9.93
C MET A 511 20.14 -16.95 -8.45
N LEU A 512 19.36 -15.92 -8.12
CA LEU A 512 18.89 -15.68 -6.75
C LEU A 512 17.95 -16.79 -6.26
N TYR A 513 17.15 -17.36 -7.16
CA TYR A 513 16.34 -18.54 -6.85
C TYR A 513 17.21 -19.76 -6.52
N PHE A 514 18.26 -20.01 -7.31
CA PHE A 514 19.22 -21.09 -7.00
C PHE A 514 19.96 -20.86 -5.68
N GLU A 515 20.34 -19.61 -5.38
CA GLU A 515 20.90 -19.26 -4.08
C GLU A 515 19.95 -19.67 -2.95
N GLN A 516 18.66 -19.33 -3.04
CA GLN A 516 17.69 -19.74 -2.03
C GLN A 516 17.51 -21.25 -1.95
N LYS A 517 17.56 -21.97 -3.08
CA LYS A 517 17.45 -23.44 -3.10
C LYS A 517 18.62 -24.08 -2.35
N VAL A 518 19.84 -23.56 -2.51
CA VAL A 518 21.05 -24.04 -1.83
C VAL A 518 20.98 -23.82 -0.32
N TYR A 519 20.67 -22.59 0.11
CA TYR A 519 20.64 -22.30 1.54
C TYR A 519 19.40 -22.87 2.24
N ALA A 520 18.29 -23.09 1.52
CA ALA A 520 17.05 -23.72 2.01
C ALA A 520 16.59 -23.19 3.38
N GLU A 521 16.72 -21.87 3.59
CA GLU A 521 16.36 -21.21 4.84
C GLU A 521 14.84 -21.12 4.95
N GLU A 522 14.31 -21.60 6.08
CA GLU A 522 12.87 -21.55 6.36
C GLU A 522 12.44 -20.19 6.89
N PHE A 523 11.36 -19.67 6.33
CA PHE A 523 10.71 -18.49 6.86
C PHE A 523 9.96 -18.83 8.16
N ARG A 524 10.52 -18.39 9.29
CA ARG A 524 10.01 -18.67 10.65
C ARG A 524 9.53 -17.38 11.31
N VAL A 525 8.36 -17.45 11.96
CA VAL A 525 7.69 -16.29 12.60
C VAL A 525 7.66 -16.35 14.13
N ASN A 526 7.90 -17.54 14.71
CA ASN A 526 7.88 -17.75 16.16
C ASN A 526 9.27 -17.64 16.80
N ARG A 527 10.33 -17.65 15.98
CA ARG A 527 11.73 -17.59 16.43
C ARG A 527 12.57 -16.79 15.45
N PRO A 528 13.71 -16.21 15.89
CA PRO A 528 14.65 -15.56 14.99
C PRO A 528 15.05 -16.50 13.84
N ILE A 529 15.11 -15.94 12.63
CA ILE A 529 15.57 -16.64 11.44
C ILE A 529 17.09 -16.83 11.59
N LYS A 530 17.54 -18.08 11.51
CA LYS A 530 18.96 -18.44 11.53
C LYS A 530 19.43 -18.58 10.09
N LEU A 531 20.37 -17.73 9.69
CA LEU A 531 21.02 -17.85 8.38
C LEU A 531 22.02 -19.00 8.42
N ARG A 532 22.12 -19.74 7.32
CA ARG A 532 23.14 -20.79 7.21
C ARG A 532 24.52 -20.16 6.90
N PRO A 533 25.63 -20.83 7.25
CA PRO A 533 26.98 -20.35 6.95
C PRO A 533 27.19 -20.12 5.45
N LEU A 534 27.88 -19.04 5.09
CA LEU A 534 28.17 -18.70 3.69
C LEU A 534 29.07 -19.74 3.00
N THR A 535 29.90 -20.46 3.77
CA THR A 535 30.75 -21.56 3.30
C THR A 535 29.96 -22.69 2.65
N LEU A 536 28.67 -22.82 2.93
CA LEU A 536 27.79 -23.78 2.25
C LEU A 536 27.81 -23.59 0.72
N SER A 537 27.97 -22.37 0.23
CA SER A 537 28.01 -22.07 -1.20
C SER A 537 29.20 -22.68 -1.94
N GLU A 538 30.29 -23.04 -1.24
CA GLU A 538 31.46 -23.70 -1.82
C GLU A 538 31.14 -25.10 -2.34
N ASN A 539 30.12 -25.75 -1.77
CA ASN A 539 29.64 -27.07 -2.18
C ASN A 539 28.82 -27.05 -3.48
N TYR A 540 28.54 -25.88 -4.04
CA TYR A 540 27.65 -25.72 -5.19
C TYR A 540 28.30 -24.92 -6.31
N LYS A 541 27.87 -25.16 -7.54
CA LYS A 541 28.26 -24.36 -8.71
C LYS A 541 27.03 -24.05 -9.57
N ILE A 542 26.96 -22.83 -10.07
CA ILE A 542 26.01 -22.44 -11.12
C ILE A 542 26.74 -22.46 -12.45
N VAL A 543 26.23 -23.21 -13.43
CA VAL A 543 26.77 -23.25 -14.79
C VAL A 543 25.72 -22.69 -15.74
N ILE A 544 26.08 -21.62 -16.46
CA ILE A 544 25.25 -21.00 -17.49
C ILE A 544 25.84 -21.40 -18.84
N LEU A 545 25.11 -22.27 -19.53
CA LEU A 545 25.42 -22.71 -20.89
C LEU A 545 24.79 -21.71 -21.86
N ASP A 546 25.63 -20.95 -22.55
CA ASP A 546 25.28 -19.95 -23.57
C ASP A 546 25.81 -20.42 -24.93
N LYS A 547 25.03 -21.29 -25.58
CA LYS A 547 25.46 -22.00 -26.79
C LYS A 547 25.82 -21.06 -27.95
N GLN A 548 25.18 -19.90 -28.01
CA GLN A 548 25.36 -18.93 -29.09
C GLN A 548 26.31 -17.79 -28.71
N ASN A 549 26.90 -17.82 -27.51
CA ASN A 549 27.67 -16.70 -26.95
C ASN A 549 26.91 -15.36 -27.02
N SER A 550 25.62 -15.43 -26.72
CA SER A 550 24.66 -14.32 -26.81
C SER A 550 24.74 -13.36 -25.62
N ILE A 551 25.29 -13.80 -24.48
CA ILE A 551 25.39 -12.99 -23.27
C ILE A 551 26.64 -12.08 -23.37
N PRO A 552 26.49 -10.75 -23.27
CA PRO A 552 27.62 -9.82 -23.25
C PRO A 552 28.58 -10.08 -22.08
N GLU A 553 29.90 -9.90 -22.30
CA GLU A 553 30.93 -10.10 -21.26
C GLU A 553 30.75 -9.23 -20.02
N ILE A 554 30.24 -8.01 -20.19
CA ILE A 554 29.87 -7.14 -19.07
C ILE A 554 28.80 -7.77 -18.18
N PHE A 555 27.81 -8.47 -18.76
CA PHE A 555 26.79 -9.18 -17.99
C PHE A 555 27.39 -10.40 -17.30
N LYS A 556 28.24 -11.17 -17.99
CA LYS A 556 28.93 -12.32 -17.38
C LYS A 556 29.76 -11.87 -16.17
N SER A 557 30.47 -10.76 -16.28
CA SER A 557 31.29 -10.18 -15.21
C SER A 557 30.44 -9.73 -14.02
N LEU A 558 29.34 -9.02 -14.27
CA LEU A 558 28.41 -8.58 -13.24
C LEU A 558 27.74 -9.76 -12.53
N LEU A 559 27.25 -10.74 -13.30
CA LEU A 559 26.50 -11.88 -12.79
C LEU A 559 27.34 -12.79 -11.89
N LYS A 560 28.67 -12.86 -12.06
CA LYS A 560 29.57 -13.59 -11.16
C LYS A 560 29.45 -13.15 -9.69
N PHE A 561 29.09 -11.89 -9.45
CA PHE A 561 28.94 -11.32 -8.11
C PHE A 561 27.49 -11.28 -7.60
N MET A 562 26.52 -11.82 -8.36
CA MET A 562 25.10 -11.82 -7.97
C MET A 562 24.82 -12.70 -6.77
N THR A 563 25.54 -13.80 -6.64
CA THR A 563 25.42 -14.76 -5.54
C THR A 563 26.80 -15.09 -5.00
N GLN A 564 26.86 -15.73 -3.83
CA GLN A 564 28.12 -16.29 -3.31
C GLN A 564 28.49 -17.63 -3.98
N ILE A 565 27.57 -18.24 -4.74
CA ILE A 565 27.81 -19.51 -5.42
C ILE A 565 28.67 -19.26 -6.66
N LYS A 566 29.74 -20.05 -6.82
CA LYS A 566 30.65 -19.92 -7.96
C LYS A 566 29.89 -20.13 -9.27
N THR A 567 29.97 -19.14 -10.15
CA THR A 567 29.22 -19.10 -11.41
C THR A 567 30.16 -19.18 -12.61
N TYR A 568 29.84 -20.05 -13.56
CA TYR A 568 30.59 -20.25 -14.81
C TYR A 568 29.71 -19.98 -16.02
N PHE A 569 30.29 -19.41 -17.06
CA PHE A 569 29.67 -19.20 -18.36
C PHE A 569 30.44 -20.01 -19.39
N VAL A 570 29.76 -20.90 -20.09
CA VAL A 570 30.38 -21.85 -21.04
C VAL A 570 29.56 -21.99 -22.30
N ARG A 571 30.18 -22.34 -23.42
CA ARG A 571 29.46 -22.62 -24.69
C ARG A 571 29.13 -24.10 -24.83
N ASP A 572 29.99 -24.94 -24.25
CA ASP A 572 29.79 -26.38 -24.09
C ASP A 572 29.91 -26.79 -22.61
N LEU A 573 29.12 -27.76 -22.17
CA LEU A 573 29.22 -28.28 -20.79
C LEU A 573 30.56 -28.99 -20.53
N THR A 574 31.25 -29.44 -21.58
CA THR A 574 32.60 -30.03 -21.50
C THR A 574 33.68 -29.02 -21.07
N GLU A 575 33.46 -27.72 -21.28
CA GLU A 575 34.39 -26.64 -20.85
C GLU A 575 34.44 -26.48 -19.33
N VAL A 576 33.37 -26.90 -18.64
CA VAL A 576 33.43 -27.08 -17.20
C VAL A 576 34.01 -28.47 -17.02
N GLU A 577 35.30 -28.57 -16.67
CA GLU A 577 35.81 -29.80 -16.06
C GLU A 577 34.96 -30.06 -14.82
N LEU A 578 33.93 -30.89 -14.99
CA LEU A 578 33.10 -31.38 -13.92
C LEU A 578 33.98 -32.38 -13.18
N HIS A 579 34.87 -31.86 -12.30
CA HIS A 579 35.69 -32.67 -11.40
C HIS A 579 34.79 -33.79 -10.88
N GLY A 580 35.24 -35.05 -11.01
CA GLY A 580 34.45 -36.29 -11.11
C GLY A 580 33.45 -36.66 -9.98
N HIS A 581 32.99 -35.70 -9.20
CA HIS A 581 32.08 -35.85 -8.08
C HIS A 581 31.05 -34.70 -8.01
N MET A 582 30.55 -34.18 -9.14
CA MET A 582 29.48 -33.17 -9.17
C MET A 582 28.20 -33.73 -9.78
N HIS A 583 27.05 -33.47 -9.17
CA HIS A 583 25.75 -33.92 -9.68
C HIS A 583 24.81 -32.73 -9.91
N CYS A 584 24.11 -32.72 -11.03
CA CYS A 584 23.15 -31.68 -11.36
C CYS A 584 21.87 -31.88 -10.54
N ILE A 585 21.52 -30.91 -9.70
CA ILE A 585 20.33 -30.94 -8.81
C ILE A 585 19.20 -30.02 -9.28
N ASP A 586 19.46 -29.15 -10.25
CA ASP A 586 18.43 -28.34 -10.91
C ASP A 586 18.89 -27.92 -12.30
N LYS A 587 17.96 -27.85 -13.25
CA LYS A 587 18.17 -27.38 -14.61
C LYS A 587 17.01 -26.47 -15.00
N LYS A 588 17.33 -25.31 -15.57
CA LYS A 588 16.33 -24.40 -16.13
C LYS A 588 16.74 -23.92 -17.52
N MET A 589 15.85 -24.14 -18.48
CA MET A 589 15.90 -23.47 -19.77
C MET A 589 15.39 -22.03 -19.60
N LEU A 590 16.18 -21.05 -20.04
CA LEU A 590 15.81 -19.63 -19.99
C LEU A 590 15.30 -19.14 -21.35
N ASP A 591 15.93 -19.61 -22.42
CA ASP A 591 15.52 -19.48 -23.81
C ASP A 591 16.03 -20.70 -24.60
N ASN A 592 15.85 -20.72 -25.92
CA ASN A 592 16.20 -21.86 -26.78
C ASN A 592 17.72 -22.16 -26.82
N SER A 593 18.57 -21.18 -26.46
CA SER A 593 20.03 -21.25 -26.53
C SER A 593 20.73 -21.18 -25.16
N THR A 594 20.03 -20.72 -24.12
CA THR A 594 20.58 -20.47 -22.79
C THR A 594 19.98 -21.38 -21.73
N PHE A 595 20.84 -22.14 -21.06
CA PHE A 595 20.46 -23.07 -19.99
C PHE A 595 21.24 -22.76 -18.72
N MET A 596 20.57 -22.84 -17.57
CA MET A 596 21.21 -22.66 -16.26
C MET A 596 21.10 -23.95 -15.45
N TYR A 597 22.23 -24.42 -14.94
CA TYR A 597 22.35 -25.64 -14.16
C TYR A 597 22.87 -25.32 -12.76
N LEU A 598 22.35 -26.04 -11.76
CA LEU A 598 22.86 -26.02 -10.39
C LEU A 598 23.46 -27.39 -10.09
N TYR A 599 24.74 -27.41 -9.77
CA TYR A 599 25.50 -28.61 -9.40
C TYR A 599 25.82 -28.60 -7.90
N GLU A 600 25.83 -29.78 -7.28
CA GLU A 600 26.31 -30.02 -5.91
C GLU A 600 27.51 -30.99 -5.92
N LEU A 601 28.54 -30.68 -5.14
CA LEU A 601 29.71 -31.52 -4.88
C LEU A 601 29.31 -32.72 -3.98
N LYS A 602 29.62 -33.94 -4.41
CA LYS A 602 29.14 -35.22 -3.85
C LYS A 602 29.74 -35.60 -2.47
N TYR A 603 30.19 -34.66 -1.65
CA TYR A 603 30.75 -34.94 -0.31
C TYR A 603 29.79 -34.68 0.86
N ASN A 604 28.46 -34.75 0.63
CA ASN A 604 27.45 -34.31 1.61
C ASN A 604 26.55 -35.40 2.22
N GLU A 605 26.70 -36.68 1.88
CA GLU A 605 25.92 -37.73 2.59
C GLU A 605 26.36 -37.89 4.06
N ALA A 606 27.64 -37.65 4.39
CA ALA A 606 28.14 -37.77 5.76
C ALA A 606 27.79 -36.58 6.68
N ILE A 607 27.60 -35.37 6.14
CA ILE A 607 27.39 -34.15 6.96
C ILE A 607 25.92 -33.94 7.34
N ARG A 608 24.96 -34.56 6.64
CA ARG A 608 23.54 -34.51 7.01
C ARG A 608 23.20 -35.26 8.31
N ALA A 609 24.13 -36.08 8.84
CA ALA A 609 23.95 -36.85 10.07
C ALA A 609 24.56 -36.19 11.32
N ALA A 610 25.32 -35.10 11.19
CA ALA A 610 25.89 -34.42 12.35
C ALA A 610 24.92 -33.36 12.90
N PRO A 611 24.55 -33.40 14.20
CA PRO A 611 23.77 -32.32 14.81
C PRO A 611 24.57 -31.01 14.72
N PRO A 612 23.90 -29.85 14.59
CA PRO A 612 24.59 -28.58 14.47
C PRO A 612 25.46 -28.36 15.70
N GLN A 613 26.78 -28.37 15.51
CA GLN A 613 27.70 -27.96 16.56
C GLN A 613 27.41 -26.50 16.90
N ASN A 614 27.21 -26.24 18.19
CA ASN A 614 27.14 -24.89 18.73
C ASN A 614 28.53 -24.26 18.60
N GLU A 615 28.84 -23.68 17.45
CA GLU A 615 30.01 -22.81 17.35
C GLU A 615 29.74 -21.53 18.14
N LYS A 616 30.61 -21.33 19.13
CA LYS A 616 30.70 -20.11 19.93
C LYS A 616 30.74 -18.91 18.99
N ILE A 617 29.96 -17.90 19.34
CA ILE A 617 30.04 -16.55 18.79
C ILE A 617 31.51 -16.12 18.86
N VAL A 618 32.17 -16.03 17.70
CA VAL A 618 33.52 -15.48 17.59
C VAL A 618 33.39 -13.96 17.53
N ASP A 619 33.42 -13.33 18.71
CA ASP A 619 33.93 -11.99 18.87
C ASP A 619 35.45 -12.04 18.61
N ASN A 620 35.90 -11.93 17.35
CA ASN A 620 37.31 -11.63 17.04
C ASN A 620 37.54 -11.38 15.54
N ILE A 621 37.32 -10.14 15.09
CA ILE A 621 38.02 -9.55 13.91
C ILE A 621 38.68 -8.22 14.30
N ILE A 622 38.70 -7.84 15.59
CA ILE A 622 39.45 -6.67 16.08
C ILE A 622 40.83 -7.08 16.65
N GLY A 623 41.06 -8.35 17.00
CA GLY A 623 42.37 -8.86 17.47
C GLY A 623 43.35 -9.35 16.39
N LEU A 624 42.92 -9.49 15.13
CA LEU A 624 43.78 -9.96 14.02
C LEU A 624 44.32 -8.81 13.16
N LEU A 625 44.00 -7.55 13.50
CA LEU A 625 44.56 -6.34 12.89
C LEU A 625 45.32 -5.47 13.90
N SER A 626 45.59 -5.99 15.10
CA SER A 626 46.26 -5.26 16.19
C SER A 626 47.55 -5.91 16.70
N ASN A 627 48.06 -6.94 16.03
CA ASN A 627 49.44 -7.41 16.21
C ASN A 627 50.24 -7.18 14.92
N ASN A 628 50.80 -5.99 14.83
CA ASN A 628 52.06 -5.69 14.16
C ASN A 628 52.64 -4.48 14.90
N GLU A 629 53.33 -4.73 16.01
CA GLU A 629 54.26 -3.78 16.60
C GLU A 629 55.70 -4.27 16.38
N GLU A 630 56.59 -3.28 16.31
CA GLU A 630 58.07 -3.31 16.40
C GLU A 630 58.87 -3.55 15.10
N HIS A 631 59.16 -2.47 14.37
CA HIS A 631 60.40 -1.68 14.55
C HIS A 631 60.34 -0.32 13.85
#